data_AF-A0A958MVB6-F1
#
_entry.id   AF-A0A958MVB6-F1
#
_cell.length_a   1.000
_cell.length_b   1.000
_cell.length_c   1.000
_cell.angle_alpha   90.00
_cell.angle_beta   90.00
_cell.angle_gamma   90.00
#
_symmetry.space_group_name_H-M   'P 1'
#
loop_
_entity.id
_entity.type
_entity.pdbx_description
1 polymer ?
#
loop_
_entity_poly.entity_id
_entity_poly.type
_entity_poly.pdbx_seq_one_letter_code
_entity_poly.pdbx_strand_id
1 'polypeptide(L)'
;MVPSLPTNQGLPVERLSRVFSNTTNSYKYLFFLAILRHLKRRGFGGGVIQLSDLAKEMCVIAWYPRIYYKLSFGVQDRVGQLIDGIDWGDLEGRPVTGESCLQAVGQIVSEQANLDFLLNYVPFRFVRPFVEEETRGLPEGQLHREIVDAANRLFRKRKVFYRFNEDNGSIEIHKEWLAYLRSNISIVEGWGYWEFLSYLQNRNPSCPALSRKLSAPLTRSALTKEREVWELVLGRIDLKCIFSGEALRTAEWDLDHYLPWSFIAH
;
A
#
# COMPACT_ATOMS: atom_id res chain seq x y z
N MET A 1 20.65 2.43 -3.97
CA MET A 1 20.32 3.84 -4.28
C MET A 1 18.86 4.03 -3.88
N VAL A 2 18.54 4.99 -3.01
CA VAL A 2 17.15 5.29 -2.65
C VAL A 2 16.47 5.85 -3.90
N PRO A 3 15.31 5.31 -4.34
CA PRO A 3 14.60 5.84 -5.49
C PRO A 3 14.24 7.30 -5.21
N SER A 4 14.65 8.21 -6.09
CA SER A 4 14.26 9.62 -6.04
C SER A 4 13.12 9.89 -7.02
N LEU A 5 12.28 10.88 -6.70
CA LEU A 5 11.23 11.34 -7.59
C LEU A 5 11.85 12.07 -8.81
N PRO A 6 11.38 11.79 -10.04
CA PRO A 6 11.81 12.52 -11.24
C PRO A 6 11.57 14.03 -11.10
N THR A 7 12.57 14.84 -11.43
CA THR A 7 12.42 16.30 -11.36
C THR A 7 11.49 16.79 -12.46
N ASN A 8 10.83 17.94 -12.21
CA ASN A 8 10.01 18.61 -13.21
C ASN A 8 10.11 20.12 -12.98
N GLN A 9 10.59 20.87 -13.98
CA GLN A 9 10.80 22.33 -13.84
C GLN A 9 9.51 23.11 -13.55
N GLY A 10 8.35 22.55 -13.89
CA GLY A 10 7.05 23.18 -13.69
C GLY A 10 6.39 22.81 -12.36
N LEU A 11 6.88 21.83 -11.60
CA LEU A 11 6.21 21.32 -10.40
C LEU A 11 7.13 21.34 -9.18
N PRO A 12 6.61 21.64 -7.98
CA PRO A 12 7.38 21.61 -6.75
C PRO A 12 7.57 20.17 -6.24
N VAL A 13 8.35 19.35 -6.97
CA VAL A 13 8.63 17.94 -6.65
C VAL A 13 9.33 17.77 -5.31
N GLU A 14 10.16 18.74 -4.91
CA GLU A 14 10.80 18.81 -3.61
C GLU A 14 9.80 18.91 -2.44
N ARG A 15 8.58 19.41 -2.68
CA ARG A 15 7.53 19.42 -1.66
C ARG A 15 6.84 18.07 -1.56
N LEU A 16 6.64 17.37 -2.69
CA LEU A 16 6.12 16.02 -2.70
C LEU A 16 7.09 15.05 -2.00
N SER A 17 8.40 15.16 -2.23
CA SER A 17 9.39 14.29 -1.58
C SER A 17 9.42 14.44 -0.05
N ARG A 18 8.91 15.56 0.49
CA ARG A 18 8.87 15.86 1.93
C ARG A 18 7.59 15.41 2.65
N VAL A 19 6.61 14.82 1.95
CA VAL A 19 5.33 14.43 2.57
C VAL A 19 5.50 13.40 3.71
N PHE A 20 6.55 12.57 3.64
CA PHE A 20 6.88 11.56 4.64
C PHE A 20 7.94 11.98 5.66
N SER A 21 8.50 13.19 5.60
CA SER A 21 9.59 13.61 6.51
C SER A 21 9.23 13.57 8.00
N ASN A 22 7.94 13.67 8.33
CA ASN A 22 7.43 13.56 9.70
C ASN A 22 6.26 12.58 9.73
N THR A 23 6.56 11.31 9.98
CA THR A 23 5.57 10.22 10.09
C THR A 23 5.84 9.37 11.32
N THR A 24 4.82 9.18 12.15
CA THR A 24 4.83 8.22 13.26
C THR A 24 4.06 6.94 12.91
N ASN A 25 3.05 7.06 12.03
CA ASN A 25 2.11 6.00 11.70
C ASN A 25 2.01 5.84 10.16
N SER A 26 1.41 4.73 9.72
CA SER A 26 1.30 4.25 8.34
C SER A 26 0.43 5.12 7.43
N TYR A 27 -0.48 5.91 8.02
CA TYR A 27 -1.54 6.65 7.34
C TYR A 27 -1.08 7.40 6.09
N LYS A 28 -0.01 8.21 6.16
CA LYS A 28 0.44 8.99 5.00
C LYS A 28 0.92 8.10 3.86
N TYR A 29 1.64 7.03 4.16
CA TYR A 29 2.13 6.08 3.17
C TYR A 29 0.96 5.41 2.46
N LEU A 30 0.01 4.89 3.24
CA LEU A 30 -1.19 4.25 2.73
C LEU A 30 -2.07 5.23 1.93
N PHE A 31 -2.22 6.47 2.39
CA PHE A 31 -3.00 7.50 1.71
C PHE A 31 -2.39 7.88 0.37
N PHE A 32 -1.06 8.02 0.29
CA PHE A 32 -0.39 8.28 -0.97
C PHE A 32 -0.55 7.12 -1.95
N LEU A 33 -0.27 5.89 -1.49
CA LEU A 33 -0.43 4.69 -2.32
C LEU A 33 -1.89 4.50 -2.76
N ALA A 34 -2.86 4.85 -1.92
CA ALA A 34 -4.29 4.85 -2.25
C ALA A 34 -4.61 5.85 -3.38
N ILE A 35 -4.06 7.08 -3.33
CA ILE A 35 -4.21 8.05 -4.43
C ILE A 35 -3.65 7.48 -5.73
N LEU A 36 -2.42 6.93 -5.71
CA LEU A 36 -1.78 6.37 -6.90
C LEU A 36 -2.60 5.20 -7.48
N ARG A 37 -3.03 4.27 -6.63
CA ARG A 37 -3.84 3.10 -7.03
C ARG A 37 -5.17 3.53 -7.63
N HIS A 38 -5.86 4.49 -7.00
CA HIS A 38 -7.12 5.02 -7.49
C HIS A 38 -6.98 5.68 -8.88
N LEU A 39 -5.97 6.52 -9.06
CA LEU A 39 -5.70 7.18 -10.34
C LEU A 39 -5.34 6.18 -11.44
N LYS A 40 -4.49 5.19 -11.13
CA LYS A 40 -4.05 4.15 -12.06
C LYS A 40 -5.22 3.29 -12.56
N ARG A 41 -6.12 2.87 -11.65
CA ARG A 41 -7.35 2.12 -12.00
C ARG A 41 -8.25 2.89 -12.97
N ARG A 42 -8.30 4.22 -12.86
CA ARG A 42 -9.09 5.09 -13.75
C ARG A 42 -8.33 5.57 -14.98
N GLY A 43 -7.13 5.05 -15.24
CA GLY A 43 -6.29 5.47 -16.37
C GLY A 43 -5.90 6.95 -16.31
N PHE A 44 -5.84 7.53 -15.10
CA PHE A 44 -5.66 8.97 -14.86
C PHE A 44 -6.77 9.85 -15.48
N GLY A 45 -7.96 9.28 -15.70
CA GLY A 45 -9.16 9.98 -16.14
C GLY A 45 -9.85 10.71 -15.00
N GLY A 46 -9.66 12.03 -14.92
CA GLY A 46 -10.23 12.88 -13.87
C GLY A 46 -9.38 12.94 -12.60
N GLY A 47 -9.34 14.12 -11.96
CA GLY A 47 -8.53 14.38 -10.76
C GLY A 47 -9.32 14.38 -9.46
N VAL A 48 -10.64 14.27 -9.51
CA VAL A 48 -11.51 14.33 -8.32
C VAL A 48 -11.67 12.94 -7.73
N ILE A 49 -11.35 12.81 -6.44
CA ILE A 49 -11.37 11.55 -5.71
C ILE A 49 -12.12 11.73 -4.39
N GLN A 50 -13.11 10.89 -4.13
CA GLN A 50 -13.81 10.87 -2.84
C GLN A 50 -12.85 10.37 -1.76
N LEU A 51 -12.80 11.05 -0.60
CA LEU A 51 -11.92 10.63 0.49
C LEU A 51 -12.34 9.26 1.04
N SER A 52 -13.63 8.94 1.03
CA SER A 52 -14.16 7.63 1.41
C SER A 52 -13.61 6.51 0.51
N ASP A 53 -13.46 6.76 -0.80
CA ASP A 53 -12.81 5.82 -1.72
C ASP A 53 -11.33 5.62 -1.36
N LEU A 54 -10.62 6.69 -0.99
CA LEU A 54 -9.23 6.59 -0.54
C LEU A 54 -9.10 5.81 0.76
N ALA A 55 -10.00 5.98 1.71
CA ALA A 55 -9.99 5.23 2.96
C ALA A 55 -10.16 3.71 2.74
N LYS A 56 -11.01 3.33 1.78
CA LYS A 56 -11.16 1.93 1.35
C LYS A 56 -9.85 1.42 0.73
N GLU A 57 -9.27 2.16 -0.21
CA GLU A 57 -8.00 1.77 -0.85
C GLU A 57 -6.85 1.67 0.16
N MET A 58 -6.80 2.55 1.18
CA MET A 58 -5.84 2.45 2.29
C MET A 58 -5.95 1.10 3.00
N CYS A 59 -7.17 0.64 3.26
CA CYS A 59 -7.41 -0.66 3.90
C CYS A 59 -7.02 -1.82 2.98
N VAL A 60 -7.32 -1.76 1.68
CA VAL A 60 -6.90 -2.78 0.70
C VAL A 60 -5.37 -2.91 0.66
N ILE A 61 -4.65 -1.78 0.66
CA ILE A 61 -3.19 -1.77 0.66
C ILE A 61 -2.63 -2.28 1.99
N ALA A 62 -3.25 -1.92 3.12
CA ALA A 62 -2.83 -2.36 4.44
C ALA A 62 -3.10 -3.85 4.70
N TRP A 63 -4.21 -4.37 4.17
CA TRP A 63 -4.67 -5.74 4.40
C TRP A 63 -3.62 -6.77 4.02
N TYR A 64 -3.00 -6.66 2.85
CA TYR A 64 -2.08 -7.69 2.39
C TYR A 64 -0.84 -7.88 3.28
N PRO A 65 -0.01 -6.85 3.54
CA PRO A 65 1.12 -6.99 4.47
C PRO A 65 0.68 -7.34 5.90
N ARG A 66 -0.49 -6.86 6.35
CA ARG A 66 -0.97 -7.10 7.72
C ARG A 66 -1.55 -8.50 7.93
N ILE A 67 -2.40 -8.99 7.03
CA ILE A 67 -3.13 -10.25 7.19
C ILE A 67 -2.37 -11.43 6.60
N TYR A 68 -1.79 -11.28 5.40
CA TYR A 68 -1.09 -12.39 4.74
C TYR A 68 0.31 -12.61 5.32
N TYR A 69 1.04 -11.53 5.58
CA TYR A 69 2.41 -11.58 6.09
C TYR A 69 2.57 -11.27 7.57
N LYS A 70 1.47 -10.95 8.27
CA LYS A 70 1.45 -10.64 9.71
C LYS A 70 2.42 -9.53 10.11
N LEU A 71 2.66 -8.57 9.21
CA LEU A 71 3.56 -7.45 9.49
C LEU A 71 2.97 -6.50 10.52
N SER A 72 3.81 -6.05 11.45
CA SER A 72 3.49 -5.03 12.44
C SER A 72 3.53 -3.63 11.83
N PHE A 73 2.45 -2.86 12.00
CA PHE A 73 2.46 -1.41 11.73
C PHE A 73 2.83 -0.62 13.00
N GLY A 74 3.21 -1.30 14.09
CA GLY A 74 3.52 -0.69 15.37
C GLY A 74 2.28 -0.50 16.24
N VAL A 75 2.51 -0.50 17.55
CA VAL A 75 1.44 -0.60 18.56
C VAL A 75 0.47 0.59 18.59
N GLN A 76 0.94 1.77 18.18
CA GLN A 76 0.14 3.00 18.13
C GLN A 76 -0.60 3.18 16.80
N ASP A 77 -0.40 2.29 15.84
CA ASP A 77 -1.01 2.38 14.53
C ASP A 77 -2.41 1.74 14.52
N ARG A 78 -3.44 2.58 14.46
CA ARG A 78 -4.83 2.11 14.46
C ARG A 78 -5.28 1.53 13.10
N VAL A 79 -4.52 1.70 12.02
CA VAL A 79 -4.84 1.00 10.76
C VAL A 79 -4.62 -0.49 10.94
N GLY A 80 -3.51 -0.89 11.56
CA GLY A 80 -3.26 -2.30 11.89
C GLY A 80 -4.37 -2.88 12.76
N GLN A 81 -4.76 -2.15 13.81
CA GLN A 81 -5.84 -2.56 14.73
C GLN A 81 -7.21 -2.68 14.03
N LEU A 82 -7.53 -1.73 13.13
CA LEU A 82 -8.74 -1.79 12.32
C LEU A 82 -8.78 -3.06 11.47
N ILE A 83 -7.67 -3.35 10.78
CA ILE A 83 -7.55 -4.50 9.89
C ILE A 83 -7.64 -5.82 10.67
N ASP A 84 -7.08 -5.88 11.88
CA ASP A 84 -7.20 -7.07 12.75
C ASP A 84 -8.63 -7.29 13.26
N GLY A 85 -9.44 -6.23 13.36
CA GLY A 85 -10.81 -6.30 13.86
C GLY A 85 -11.85 -6.71 12.82
N ILE A 86 -11.46 -6.89 11.56
CA ILE A 86 -12.34 -7.31 10.47
C ILE A 86 -12.32 -8.84 10.37
N ASP A 87 -13.49 -9.46 10.20
CA ASP A 87 -13.60 -10.87 9.87
C ASP A 87 -13.40 -11.07 8.37
N TRP A 88 -12.26 -11.65 8.01
CA TRP A 88 -11.85 -11.89 6.62
C TRP A 88 -12.34 -13.24 6.08
N GLY A 89 -12.93 -14.09 6.92
CA GLY A 89 -13.38 -15.44 6.55
C GLY A 89 -12.32 -16.23 5.76
N ASP A 90 -12.74 -16.82 4.64
CA ASP A 90 -11.88 -17.63 3.76
C ASP A 90 -10.69 -16.88 3.13
N LEU A 91 -10.64 -15.55 3.20
CA LEU A 91 -9.49 -14.79 2.68
C LEU A 91 -8.26 -14.92 3.58
N GLU A 92 -8.43 -15.31 4.84
CA GLU A 92 -7.32 -15.69 5.71
C GLU A 92 -6.71 -17.02 5.26
N GLY A 93 -5.55 -16.94 4.60
CA GLY A 93 -4.78 -18.12 4.21
C GLY A 93 -4.96 -18.57 2.76
N ARG A 94 -5.86 -17.95 1.98
CA ARG A 94 -5.91 -18.16 0.53
C ARG A 94 -4.69 -17.51 -0.16
N PRO A 95 -4.14 -18.14 -1.22
CA PRO A 95 -3.16 -17.47 -2.07
C PRO A 95 -3.79 -16.20 -2.65
N VAL A 96 -3.31 -15.05 -2.19
CA VAL A 96 -3.80 -13.76 -2.65
C VAL A 96 -3.14 -13.45 -3.98
N THR A 97 -3.91 -13.60 -5.06
CA THR A 97 -3.45 -13.22 -6.40
C THR A 97 -4.54 -12.48 -7.14
N GLY A 98 -4.14 -11.42 -7.83
CA GLY A 98 -4.98 -10.75 -8.80
C GLY A 98 -6.02 -9.77 -8.22
N GLU A 99 -6.70 -9.10 -9.15
CA GLU A 99 -7.55 -7.95 -8.89
C GLU A 99 -8.90 -8.34 -8.23
N SER A 100 -9.42 -9.54 -8.49
CA SER A 100 -10.67 -10.03 -7.90
C SER A 100 -10.56 -10.19 -6.38
N CYS A 101 -9.41 -10.61 -5.86
CA CYS A 101 -9.17 -10.70 -4.43
C CYS A 101 -9.18 -9.30 -3.78
N LEU A 102 -8.53 -8.32 -4.41
CA LEU A 102 -8.50 -6.94 -3.91
C LEU A 102 -9.89 -6.28 -3.95
N GLN A 103 -10.75 -6.67 -4.89
CA GLN A 103 -12.16 -6.25 -4.91
C GLN A 103 -12.95 -6.87 -3.75
N ALA A 104 -12.78 -8.17 -3.47
CA ALA A 104 -13.43 -8.83 -2.33
C ALA A 104 -13.02 -8.20 -0.99
N VAL A 105 -11.73 -7.90 -0.81
CA VAL A 105 -11.23 -7.17 0.37
C VAL A 105 -11.91 -5.81 0.50
N GLY A 106 -12.01 -5.05 -0.60
CA GLY A 106 -12.69 -3.75 -0.60
C GLY A 106 -14.18 -3.83 -0.26
N GLN A 107 -14.85 -4.91 -0.66
CA GLN A 107 -16.25 -5.16 -0.31
C GLN A 107 -16.41 -5.44 1.20
N ILE A 108 -15.62 -6.37 1.74
CA ILE A 108 -15.64 -6.70 3.18
C ILE A 108 -15.37 -5.47 4.04
N VAL A 109 -14.37 -4.67 3.67
CA VAL A 109 -14.06 -3.41 4.35
C VAL A 109 -15.26 -2.47 4.34
N SER A 110 -15.98 -2.37 3.22
CA SER A 110 -17.15 -1.49 3.11
C SER A 110 -18.33 -1.96 3.97
N GLU A 111 -18.43 -3.25 4.25
CA GLU A 111 -19.53 -3.85 5.01
C GLU A 111 -19.27 -3.82 6.53
N GLN A 112 -18.02 -3.95 6.96
CA GLN A 112 -17.69 -4.18 8.38
C GLN A 112 -17.01 -3.00 9.08
N ALA A 113 -16.37 -2.08 8.34
CA ALA A 113 -15.45 -1.11 8.94
C ALA A 113 -15.97 0.33 8.89
N ASN A 114 -15.90 1.04 10.03
CA ASN A 114 -15.98 2.50 10.04
C ASN A 114 -14.59 3.09 9.72
N LEU A 115 -14.51 3.82 8.62
CA LEU A 115 -13.26 4.35 8.07
C LEU A 115 -13.04 5.83 8.39
N ASP A 116 -14.00 6.52 9.01
CA ASP A 116 -13.99 7.98 9.17
C ASP A 116 -12.72 8.47 9.86
N PHE A 117 -12.29 7.75 10.90
CA PHE A 117 -11.10 8.12 11.67
C PHE A 117 -9.81 8.08 10.84
N LEU A 118 -9.77 7.32 9.74
CA LEU A 118 -8.62 7.26 8.83
C LEU A 118 -8.33 8.61 8.20
N LEU A 119 -9.39 9.40 7.96
CA LEU A 119 -9.35 10.63 7.20
C LEU A 119 -9.30 11.89 8.07
N ASN A 120 -9.44 11.76 9.40
CA ASN A 120 -9.47 12.90 10.33
C ASN A 120 -8.29 13.87 10.18
N TYR A 121 -7.10 13.34 9.89
CA TYR A 121 -5.88 14.15 9.82
C TYR A 121 -5.07 13.92 8.55
N VAL A 122 -5.05 12.70 8.01
CA VAL A 122 -4.10 12.37 6.94
C VAL A 122 -4.25 13.23 5.68
N PRO A 123 -5.44 13.57 5.17
CA PRO A 123 -5.58 14.38 3.96
C PRO A 123 -5.00 15.79 4.16
N PHE A 124 -5.17 16.38 5.34
CA PHE A 124 -4.63 17.71 5.64
C PHE A 124 -3.11 17.64 5.88
N ARG A 125 -2.67 16.67 6.70
CA ARG A 125 -1.26 16.51 7.06
C ARG A 125 -0.38 16.09 5.89
N PHE A 126 -0.95 15.39 4.90
CA PHE A 126 -0.24 14.98 3.70
C PHE A 126 0.10 16.17 2.80
N VAL A 127 -0.86 17.08 2.57
CA VAL A 127 -0.64 18.24 1.67
C VAL A 127 0.13 19.39 2.33
N ARG A 128 0.28 19.39 3.66
CA ARG A 128 0.95 20.47 4.41
C ARG A 128 2.30 20.95 3.84
N PRO A 129 3.23 20.12 3.34
CA PRO A 129 4.50 20.62 2.76
C PRO A 129 4.31 21.63 1.62
N PHE A 130 3.17 21.58 0.91
CA PHE A 130 2.81 22.52 -0.15
C PHE A 130 2.38 23.90 0.35
N VAL A 131 2.02 23.99 1.63
CA VAL A 131 1.52 25.19 2.30
C VAL A 131 2.25 25.43 3.63
N GLU A 132 3.50 25.01 3.71
CA GLU A 132 4.31 25.11 4.94
C GLU A 132 4.55 26.56 5.34
N GLU A 133 4.64 27.48 4.38
CA GLU A 133 4.82 28.92 4.61
C GLU A 133 3.61 29.52 5.34
N GLU A 134 2.40 29.13 4.95
CA GLU A 134 1.13 29.60 5.52
C GLU A 134 0.86 28.99 6.90
N THR A 135 1.41 27.81 7.17
CA THR A 135 1.05 26.99 8.33
C THR A 135 2.15 26.92 9.40
N ARG A 136 3.24 27.66 9.21
CA ARG A 136 4.38 27.68 10.15
C ARG A 136 4.01 28.44 11.42
N GLY A 137 4.27 27.83 12.57
CA GLY A 137 4.06 28.45 13.88
C GLY A 137 2.60 28.54 14.33
N LEU A 138 1.64 28.05 13.53
CA LEU A 138 0.24 28.07 13.93
C LEU A 138 -0.08 27.05 15.03
N PRO A 139 -0.97 27.39 15.97
CA PRO A 139 -1.49 26.44 16.96
C PRO A 139 -2.25 25.30 16.30
N GLU A 140 -2.22 24.11 16.92
CA GLU A 140 -2.86 22.89 16.42
C GLU A 140 -4.35 23.09 16.08
N GLY A 141 -5.09 23.86 16.88
CA GLY A 141 -6.52 24.13 16.67
C GLY A 141 -6.85 24.98 15.45
N GLN A 142 -5.89 25.76 14.91
CA GLN A 142 -6.07 26.57 13.69
C GLN A 142 -5.46 25.88 12.47
N LEU A 143 -4.52 24.97 12.68
CA LEU A 143 -3.67 24.39 11.66
C LEU A 143 -4.45 23.60 10.60
N HIS A 144 -5.46 22.83 11.00
CA HIS A 144 -6.29 22.09 10.05
C HIS A 144 -6.95 23.05 9.05
N ARG A 145 -7.69 24.05 9.56
CA ARG A 145 -8.42 25.01 8.73
C ARG A 145 -7.49 25.75 7.77
N GLU A 146 -6.36 26.24 8.28
CA GLU A 146 -5.40 26.97 7.43
C GLU A 146 -4.82 26.07 6.34
N ILE A 147 -4.55 24.78 6.61
CA ILE A 147 -4.08 23.87 5.56
C ILE A 147 -5.10 23.78 4.42
N VAL A 148 -6.37 23.61 4.73
CA VAL A 148 -7.44 23.52 3.73
C VAL A 148 -7.55 24.82 2.94
N ASP A 149 -7.65 25.94 3.63
CA ASP A 149 -7.82 27.27 3.02
C ASP A 149 -6.62 27.62 2.13
N ALA A 150 -5.40 27.40 2.62
CA ALA A 150 -4.17 27.62 1.86
C ALA A 150 -4.06 26.68 0.65
N ALA A 151 -4.37 25.39 0.82
CA ALA A 151 -4.31 24.43 -0.28
C ALA A 151 -5.27 24.82 -1.41
N ASN A 152 -6.49 25.21 -1.06
CA ASN A 152 -7.52 25.65 -2.01
C ASN A 152 -7.14 26.96 -2.70
N ARG A 153 -6.70 27.96 -1.94
CA ARG A 153 -6.29 29.29 -2.44
C ARG A 153 -5.05 29.23 -3.33
N LEU A 154 -4.07 28.40 -2.97
CA LEU A 154 -2.79 28.30 -3.68
C LEU A 154 -2.76 27.21 -4.75
N PHE A 155 -3.84 26.44 -4.89
CA PHE A 155 -3.94 25.28 -5.78
C PHE A 155 -3.36 25.53 -7.16
N ARG A 156 -3.79 26.61 -7.84
CA ARG A 156 -3.31 26.97 -9.18
C ARG A 156 -2.00 27.74 -9.16
N LYS A 157 -1.82 28.65 -8.20
CA LYS A 157 -0.68 29.58 -8.16
C LYS A 157 0.63 28.87 -7.83
N ARG A 158 0.60 27.92 -6.89
CA ARG A 158 1.78 27.14 -6.44
C ARG A 158 1.71 25.68 -6.85
N LYS A 159 0.70 25.27 -7.62
CA LYS A 159 0.50 23.89 -8.06
C LYS A 159 0.54 22.92 -6.87
N VAL A 160 -0.28 23.21 -5.86
CA VAL A 160 -0.46 22.34 -4.70
C VAL A 160 -0.94 20.97 -5.19
N PHE A 161 -0.47 19.88 -4.57
CA PHE A 161 -0.74 18.52 -5.05
C PHE A 161 -2.22 18.24 -5.28
N TYR A 162 -3.06 18.59 -4.30
CA TYR A 162 -4.51 18.63 -4.44
C TYR A 162 -5.13 19.77 -3.62
N ARG A 163 -6.38 20.08 -3.94
CA ARG A 163 -7.27 20.92 -3.12
C ARG A 163 -8.46 20.11 -2.62
N PHE A 164 -9.18 20.64 -1.65
CA PHE A 164 -10.42 20.07 -1.12
C PHE A 164 -11.64 20.71 -1.80
N ASN A 165 -12.73 19.97 -1.88
CA ASN A 165 -14.04 20.53 -2.22
C ASN A 165 -14.68 21.22 -0.99
N GLU A 166 -15.87 21.81 -1.17
CA GLU A 166 -16.51 22.66 -0.16
C GLU A 166 -16.88 21.91 1.14
N ASP A 167 -17.26 20.63 1.06
CA ASP A 167 -17.59 19.79 2.21
C ASP A 167 -16.39 19.01 2.77
N ASN A 168 -15.19 19.19 2.20
CA ASN A 168 -14.00 18.39 2.46
C ASN A 168 -14.19 16.87 2.28
N GLY A 169 -15.23 16.42 1.58
CA GLY A 169 -15.51 15.02 1.30
C GLY A 169 -14.68 14.44 0.14
N SER A 170 -14.12 15.30 -0.71
CA SER A 170 -13.28 14.90 -1.85
C SER A 170 -12.08 15.82 -2.06
N ILE A 171 -11.08 15.29 -2.77
CA ILE A 171 -9.90 16.04 -3.20
C ILE A 171 -9.85 16.12 -4.72
N GLU A 172 -9.32 17.23 -5.24
CA GLU A 172 -9.01 17.40 -6.66
C GLU A 172 -7.50 17.51 -6.86
N ILE A 173 -6.90 16.51 -7.52
CA ILE A 173 -5.49 16.50 -7.92
C ILE A 173 -5.27 17.55 -9.02
N HIS A 174 -4.21 18.36 -8.89
CA HIS A 174 -3.86 19.34 -9.91
C HIS A 174 -3.56 18.68 -11.26
N LYS A 175 -4.04 19.28 -12.35
CA LYS A 175 -3.88 18.73 -13.71
C LYS A 175 -2.43 18.44 -14.11
N GLU A 176 -1.49 19.29 -13.69
CA GLU A 176 -0.07 19.07 -13.99
C GLU A 176 0.52 17.93 -13.16
N TRP A 177 0.04 17.75 -11.92
CA TRP A 177 0.39 16.60 -11.10
C TRP A 177 -0.17 15.31 -11.71
N LEU A 178 -1.39 15.31 -12.25
CA LEU A 178 -1.92 14.15 -12.99
C LEU A 178 -1.05 13.78 -14.18
N ALA A 179 -0.63 14.76 -14.99
CA ALA A 179 0.24 14.52 -16.14
C ALA A 179 1.62 13.97 -15.71
N TYR A 180 2.19 14.54 -14.65
CA TYR A 180 3.44 14.06 -14.06
C TYR A 180 3.32 12.62 -13.54
N LEU A 181 2.28 12.32 -12.75
CA LEU A 181 2.04 10.99 -12.20
C LEU A 181 1.82 9.97 -13.33
N ARG A 182 1.02 10.29 -14.34
CA ARG A 182 0.79 9.42 -15.50
C ARG A 182 2.09 9.05 -16.22
N SER A 183 2.98 10.02 -16.39
CA SER A 183 4.24 9.83 -17.12
C SER A 183 5.31 9.11 -16.28
N ASN A 184 5.21 9.16 -14.95
CA ASN A 184 6.24 8.68 -14.03
C ASN A 184 5.74 7.61 -13.05
N ILE A 185 4.57 7.00 -13.29
CA ILE A 185 3.85 6.20 -12.28
C ILE A 185 4.72 5.09 -11.70
N SER A 186 5.48 4.36 -12.51
CA SER A 186 6.34 3.27 -12.03
C SER A 186 7.40 3.74 -11.04
N ILE A 187 8.00 4.91 -11.27
CA ILE A 187 9.04 5.47 -10.39
C ILE A 187 8.38 6.04 -9.12
N VAL A 188 7.26 6.73 -9.26
CA VAL A 188 6.54 7.35 -8.14
C VAL A 188 5.95 6.29 -7.20
N GLU A 189 5.36 5.23 -7.77
CA GLU A 189 4.86 4.06 -7.02
C GLU A 189 6.01 3.33 -6.32
N GLY A 190 7.13 3.09 -7.02
CA GLY A 190 8.34 2.52 -6.44
C GLY A 190 8.91 3.33 -5.27
N TRP A 191 8.94 4.67 -5.40
CA TRP A 191 9.31 5.55 -4.30
C TRP A 191 8.33 5.47 -3.12
N GLY A 192 7.02 5.53 -3.37
CA GLY A 192 6.01 5.41 -2.31
C GLY A 192 6.09 4.08 -1.54
N TYR A 193 6.30 2.97 -2.25
CA TYR A 193 6.51 1.67 -1.63
C TYR A 193 7.85 1.57 -0.90
N TRP A 194 8.91 2.21 -1.38
CA TRP A 194 10.20 2.26 -0.68
C TRP A 194 10.11 3.00 0.67
N GLU A 195 9.40 4.11 0.70
CA GLU A 195 9.14 4.89 1.90
C GLU A 195 8.29 4.07 2.91
N PHE A 196 7.26 3.38 2.42
CA PHE A 196 6.45 2.48 3.25
C PHE A 196 7.25 1.27 3.76
N LEU A 197 8.10 0.68 2.92
CA LEU A 197 9.02 -0.40 3.26
C LEU A 197 9.94 0.03 4.41
N SER A 198 10.55 1.21 4.29
CA SER A 198 11.45 1.75 5.32
C SER A 198 10.72 1.91 6.66
N TYR A 199 9.47 2.39 6.63
CA TYR A 199 8.61 2.48 7.81
C TYR A 199 8.34 1.09 8.45
N LEU A 200 8.05 0.07 7.64
CA LEU A 200 7.76 -1.29 8.12
C LEU A 200 9.02 -2.01 8.62
N GLN A 201 10.18 -1.82 8.00
CA GLN A 201 11.45 -2.43 8.43
C GLN A 201 11.77 -2.06 9.88
N ASN A 202 11.59 -0.80 10.25
CA ASN A 202 11.80 -0.33 11.63
C ASN A 202 10.88 -1.01 12.66
N ARG A 203 9.74 -1.56 12.22
CA ARG A 203 8.74 -2.22 13.07
C ARG A 203 8.78 -3.74 13.00
N ASN A 204 9.54 -4.28 12.05
CA ASN A 204 9.67 -5.70 11.77
C ASN A 204 11.14 -6.06 11.51
N PRO A 205 12.07 -5.72 12.44
CA PRO A 205 13.51 -5.85 12.19
C PRO A 205 13.95 -7.30 11.93
N SER A 206 13.22 -8.28 12.46
CA SER A 206 13.52 -9.71 12.31
C SER A 206 12.85 -10.35 11.09
N CYS A 207 12.06 -9.61 10.32
CA CYS A 207 11.30 -10.17 9.21
C CYS A 207 12.16 -10.20 7.93
N PRO A 208 12.51 -11.38 7.39
CA PRO A 208 13.29 -11.47 6.16
C PRO A 208 12.46 -11.04 4.96
N ALA A 209 13.16 -10.59 3.91
CA ALA A 209 12.61 -10.29 2.59
C ALA A 209 11.37 -9.36 2.60
N LEU A 210 11.31 -8.40 3.54
CA LEU A 210 10.14 -7.53 3.73
C LEU A 210 9.73 -6.76 2.46
N SER A 211 10.68 -6.44 1.58
CA SER A 211 10.43 -5.82 0.28
C SER A 211 9.51 -6.63 -0.63
N ARG A 212 9.46 -7.96 -0.48
CA ARG A 212 8.58 -8.86 -1.25
C ARG A 212 7.21 -9.06 -0.61
N LYS A 213 6.99 -8.48 0.57
CA LYS A 213 5.80 -8.70 1.42
C LYS A 213 4.79 -7.55 1.39
N LEU A 214 5.05 -6.53 0.56
CA LEU A 214 4.28 -5.27 0.53
C LEU A 214 2.99 -5.35 -0.29
N SER A 215 2.92 -6.23 -1.27
CA SER A 215 1.85 -6.26 -2.27
C SER A 215 1.63 -7.64 -2.84
N ALA A 216 0.38 -7.98 -3.12
CA ALA A 216 0.01 -9.28 -3.64
C ALA A 216 0.64 -9.52 -5.02
N PRO A 217 1.24 -10.69 -5.27
CA PRO A 217 1.73 -11.02 -6.60
C PRO A 217 0.55 -11.12 -7.57
N LEU A 218 0.77 -10.68 -8.82
CA LEU A 218 -0.24 -10.81 -9.88
C LEU A 218 -0.48 -12.27 -10.26
N THR A 219 0.58 -13.08 -10.18
CA THR A 219 0.57 -14.52 -10.47
C THR A 219 1.48 -15.24 -9.50
N ARG A 220 1.09 -16.42 -9.04
CA ARG A 220 1.98 -17.29 -8.27
C ARG A 220 3.00 -17.92 -9.22
N SER A 221 4.28 -17.91 -8.85
CA SER A 221 5.28 -18.72 -9.53
C SER A 221 4.91 -20.20 -9.34
N ALA A 222 4.65 -20.91 -10.44
CA ALA A 222 4.43 -22.35 -10.38
C ALA A 222 5.74 -23.05 -10.02
N LEU A 223 5.69 -24.08 -9.18
CA LEU A 223 6.83 -24.92 -8.80
C LEU A 223 7.20 -25.92 -9.93
N THR A 224 6.99 -25.54 -11.19
CA THR A 224 7.12 -26.44 -12.33
C THR A 224 8.54 -26.94 -12.49
N LYS A 225 9.53 -26.04 -12.40
CA LYS A 225 10.96 -26.40 -12.55
C LYS A 225 11.44 -27.25 -11.38
N GLU A 226 11.00 -26.92 -10.17
CA GLU A 226 11.33 -27.66 -8.96
C GLU A 226 10.68 -29.06 -9.01
N ARG A 227 9.45 -29.16 -9.51
CA ARG A 227 8.75 -30.42 -9.74
C ARG A 227 9.51 -31.30 -10.74
N GLU A 228 9.94 -30.76 -11.87
CA GLU A 228 10.75 -31.49 -12.86
C GLU A 228 12.02 -32.10 -12.24
N VAL A 229 12.70 -31.37 -11.35
CA VAL A 229 13.88 -31.89 -10.62
C VAL A 229 13.49 -33.04 -9.69
N TRP A 230 12.42 -32.89 -8.92
CA TRP A 230 11.96 -33.93 -7.99
C TRP A 230 11.43 -35.18 -8.70
N GLU A 231 10.84 -35.05 -9.88
CA GLU A 231 10.47 -36.20 -10.73
C GLU A 231 11.70 -37.02 -11.14
N LEU A 232 12.82 -36.37 -11.48
CA LEU A 232 14.08 -37.07 -11.76
C LEU A 232 14.64 -37.81 -10.53
N VAL A 233 14.48 -37.25 -9.33
CA VAL A 233 14.94 -37.88 -8.09
C VAL A 233 14.06 -39.09 -7.73
N LEU A 234 12.73 -38.95 -7.80
CA LEU A 234 11.78 -40.04 -7.53
C LEU A 234 11.94 -41.21 -8.50
N GLY A 235 12.41 -40.96 -9.73
CA GLY A 235 12.76 -42.02 -10.68
C GLY A 235 14.03 -42.82 -10.33
N ARG A 236 14.79 -42.41 -9.31
CA ARG A 236 16.09 -43.01 -8.94
C ARG A 236 16.18 -43.46 -7.48
N ILE A 237 15.37 -42.88 -6.60
CA ILE A 237 15.45 -43.08 -5.15
C ILE A 237 14.04 -43.27 -4.60
N ASP A 238 13.85 -44.33 -3.81
CA ASP A 238 12.62 -44.53 -3.05
C ASP A 238 12.54 -43.51 -1.91
N LEU A 239 11.60 -42.59 -2.00
CA LEU A 239 11.33 -41.59 -0.97
C LEU A 239 9.98 -41.84 -0.30
N LYS A 240 9.89 -41.44 0.96
CA LYS A 240 8.64 -41.47 1.73
C LYS A 240 8.15 -40.05 1.98
N CYS A 241 6.84 -39.87 1.99
CA CYS A 241 6.20 -38.64 2.41
C CYS A 241 6.59 -38.32 3.85
N ILE A 242 7.08 -37.10 4.09
CA ILE A 242 7.52 -36.66 5.43
C ILE A 242 6.36 -36.55 6.43
N PHE A 243 5.12 -36.49 5.96
CA PHE A 243 3.92 -36.38 6.80
C PHE A 243 3.25 -37.73 7.05
N SER A 244 3.01 -38.53 6.00
CA SER A 244 2.31 -39.82 6.13
C SER A 244 3.24 -41.01 6.32
N GLY A 245 4.53 -40.88 5.98
CA GLY A 245 5.49 -41.99 5.96
C GLY A 245 5.27 -43.00 4.83
N GLU A 246 4.29 -42.77 3.95
CA GLU A 246 3.99 -43.62 2.79
C GLU A 246 4.98 -43.38 1.65
N ALA A 247 5.20 -44.40 0.80
CA ALA A 247 6.09 -44.28 -0.35
C ALA A 247 5.52 -43.30 -1.40
N LEU A 248 6.34 -42.35 -1.84
CA LEU A 248 5.98 -41.43 -2.92
C LEU A 248 6.11 -42.14 -4.27
N ARG A 249 5.02 -42.19 -5.03
CA ARG A 249 4.99 -42.78 -6.38
C ARG A 249 4.98 -41.69 -7.44
N THR A 250 5.64 -41.94 -8.57
CA THR A 250 5.59 -41.05 -9.74
C THR A 250 4.13 -40.88 -10.17
N ALA A 251 3.64 -39.63 -10.21
CA ALA A 251 2.30 -39.14 -10.56
C ALA A 251 1.33 -38.77 -9.41
N GLU A 252 1.49 -39.26 -8.18
CA GLU A 252 0.56 -38.97 -7.07
C GLU A 252 1.27 -38.29 -5.90
N TRP A 253 1.77 -37.08 -6.15
CA TRP A 253 2.44 -36.28 -5.12
C TRP A 253 2.34 -34.79 -5.42
N ASP A 254 2.35 -34.00 -4.35
CA ASP A 254 2.39 -32.54 -4.39
C ASP A 254 3.74 -32.03 -3.86
N LEU A 255 4.23 -30.97 -4.51
CA LEU A 255 5.41 -30.25 -4.06
C LEU A 255 4.96 -28.98 -3.36
N ASP A 256 5.43 -28.77 -2.14
CA ASP A 256 5.27 -27.50 -1.44
C ASP A 256 6.58 -27.08 -0.76
N HIS A 257 6.63 -25.83 -0.32
CA HIS A 257 7.74 -25.32 0.45
C HIS A 257 7.68 -25.87 1.88
N TYR A 258 8.78 -26.44 2.36
CA TYR A 258 8.89 -26.94 3.74
C TYR A 258 8.62 -25.85 4.78
N LEU A 259 9.04 -24.62 4.49
CA LEU A 259 8.66 -23.43 5.25
C LEU A 259 7.63 -22.65 4.43
N PRO A 260 6.54 -22.14 5.05
CA PRO A 260 5.51 -21.42 4.33
C PRO A 260 6.09 -20.29 3.49
N TRP A 261 5.62 -20.13 2.24
CA TRP A 261 6.07 -19.04 1.37
C TRP A 261 5.81 -17.67 1.99
N SER A 262 4.76 -17.52 2.80
CA SER A 262 4.50 -16.32 3.60
C SER A 262 5.64 -15.97 4.57
N PHE A 263 6.42 -16.95 5.04
CA PHE A 263 7.56 -16.71 5.91
C PHE A 263 8.79 -16.24 5.12
N ILE A 264 9.15 -16.92 4.02
CA ILE A 264 10.42 -16.67 3.32
C ILE A 264 10.30 -15.64 2.18
N ALA A 265 9.13 -15.55 1.53
CA ALA A 265 8.85 -14.70 0.37
C ALA A 265 9.92 -14.83 -0.74
N HIS A 266 10.09 -16.05 -1.28
CA HIS A 266 11.01 -16.31 -2.41
C HIS A 266 10.48 -15.79 -3.74
#